data_AF-A0A7W1FCI4-F1
#
_entry.id   AF-A0A7W1FCI4-F1
#
_cell.length_a   1.000
_cell.length_b   1.000
_cell.length_c   1.000
_cell.angle_alpha   90.00
_cell.angle_beta   90.00
_cell.angle_gamma   90.00
#
_symmetry.space_group_name_H-M   'P 1'
#
loop_
_entity.id
_entity.type
_entity.pdbx_description
1 polymer ?
#
loop_
_entity_poly.entity_id
_entity_poly.type
_entity_poly.pdbx_seq_one_letter_code
_entity_poly.pdbx_strand_id
1 'polypeptide(L)'
;MLRSDSSIGQARAAVADKREAILRAAIKVFAQKGYFNSKVADIAKEAGIADGTVYLYFKSKEEILHSVFDRAMEEFIAEGKREIAEIEEADKRLQRIAQLHLEKLGADRDLAIVFQVELRGSTKFMEEFSGGGFAEYLEIIQKTIQEGQKTGVFRKDLRPITAAKILYGALDEMVTNWILSKRAYPLAPMADEVLKVFFGGVLQK
;
A
#
# COMPACT_ATOMS: atom_id res chain seq x y z
N MET A 1 26.47 25.46 -29.30
CA MET A 1 25.59 24.29 -29.46
C MET A 1 25.27 23.75 -28.07
N LEU A 2 24.26 24.30 -27.37
CA LEU A 2 23.95 24.01 -25.94
C LEU A 2 22.43 24.17 -25.63
N ARG A 3 21.53 23.81 -26.56
CA ARG A 3 20.06 23.95 -26.39
C ARG A 3 19.30 22.61 -26.27
N SER A 4 19.99 21.47 -26.12
CA SER A 4 19.36 20.14 -26.20
C SER A 4 19.00 19.48 -24.86
N ASP A 5 19.61 19.84 -23.73
CA ASP A 5 19.37 19.14 -22.45
C ASP A 5 18.10 19.60 -21.70
N SER A 6 17.70 20.87 -21.82
CA SER A 6 16.54 21.36 -21.07
C SER A 6 15.20 20.90 -21.64
N SER A 7 15.10 20.67 -22.95
CA SER A 7 13.86 20.21 -23.61
C SER A 7 13.60 18.73 -23.35
N ILE A 8 14.65 17.91 -23.23
CA ILE A 8 14.55 16.49 -22.90
C ILE A 8 14.10 16.32 -21.44
N GLY A 9 14.61 17.16 -20.53
CA GLY A 9 14.18 17.20 -19.13
C GLY A 9 12.71 17.60 -18.96
N GLN A 10 12.25 18.64 -19.67
CA GLN A 10 10.85 19.08 -19.63
C GLN A 10 9.88 18.05 -20.24
N ALA A 11 10.25 17.40 -21.34
CA ALA A 11 9.44 16.34 -21.94
C ALA A 11 9.30 15.13 -21.00
N ARG A 12 10.39 14.70 -20.35
CA ARG A 12 10.35 13.61 -19.35
C ARG A 12 9.49 13.97 -18.14
N ALA A 13 9.58 15.20 -17.64
CA ALA A 13 8.76 15.67 -16.53
C ALA A 13 7.27 15.71 -16.89
N ALA A 14 6.92 16.19 -18.09
CA ALA A 14 5.54 16.19 -18.58
C ALA A 14 4.97 14.78 -18.76
N VAL A 15 5.78 13.84 -19.26
CA VAL A 15 5.41 12.41 -19.37
C VAL A 15 5.19 11.79 -17.98
N ALA A 16 6.07 12.06 -17.01
CA ALA A 16 5.92 11.57 -15.64
C ALA A 16 4.62 12.11 -14.98
N ASP A 17 4.33 13.40 -15.18
CA ASP A 17 3.12 14.04 -14.66
C ASP A 17 1.83 13.44 -15.25
N LYS A 18 1.82 13.12 -16.56
CA LYS A 18 0.68 12.46 -17.20
C LYS A 18 0.50 11.01 -16.76
N ARG A 19 1.59 10.26 -16.59
CA ARG A 19 1.51 8.90 -16.04
C ARG A 19 0.89 8.91 -14.65
N GLU A 20 1.34 9.83 -13.78
CA GLU A 20 0.81 9.98 -12.42
C GLU A 20 -0.65 10.45 -12.40
N ALA A 21 -1.03 11.38 -13.30
CA ALA A 21 -2.43 11.78 -13.45
C ALA A 21 -3.34 10.61 -13.84
N ILE A 22 -2.88 9.70 -14.71
CA ILE A 22 -3.63 8.49 -15.08
C ILE A 22 -3.78 7.55 -13.89
N LEU A 23 -2.72 7.33 -13.10
CA LEU A 23 -2.78 6.44 -11.92
C LEU A 23 -3.75 6.98 -10.86
N ARG A 24 -3.70 8.28 -10.56
CA ARG A 24 -4.64 8.93 -9.62
C ARG A 24 -6.09 8.86 -10.11
N ALA A 25 -6.32 9.06 -11.41
CA ALA A 25 -7.63 8.90 -12.00
C ALA A 25 -8.12 7.44 -11.94
N ALA A 26 -7.23 6.48 -12.16
CA ALA A 26 -7.54 5.07 -12.09
C ALA A 26 -7.97 4.65 -10.68
N ILE A 27 -7.28 5.11 -9.63
CA ILE A 27 -7.66 4.85 -8.23
C ILE A 27 -9.12 5.25 -7.98
N LYS A 28 -9.50 6.49 -8.34
CA LYS A 28 -10.88 6.97 -8.18
C LYS A 28 -11.89 6.17 -9.00
N VAL A 29 -11.58 5.92 -10.28
CA VAL A 29 -12.49 5.19 -11.17
C VAL A 29 -12.71 3.76 -10.69
N PHE A 30 -11.66 3.07 -10.26
CA PHE A 30 -11.75 1.72 -9.72
C PHE A 30 -12.50 1.71 -8.38
N ALA A 31 -12.23 2.65 -7.48
CA ALA A 31 -12.93 2.74 -6.20
C ALA A 31 -14.44 3.02 -6.35
N GLN A 32 -14.83 3.85 -7.33
CA GLN A 32 -16.22 4.25 -7.51
C GLN A 32 -17.05 3.28 -8.36
N LYS A 33 -16.45 2.70 -9.41
CA LYS A 33 -17.17 1.87 -10.39
C LYS A 33 -16.85 0.38 -10.25
N GLY A 34 -15.75 0.03 -9.57
CA GLY A 34 -15.15 -1.28 -9.60
C GLY A 34 -14.25 -1.47 -10.83
N TYR A 35 -13.21 -2.28 -10.67
CA TYR A 35 -12.26 -2.63 -11.73
C TYR A 35 -13.00 -3.30 -12.91
N PHE A 36 -13.85 -4.30 -12.65
CA PHE A 36 -14.48 -5.05 -13.75
C PHE A 36 -15.48 -4.22 -14.56
N ASN A 37 -16.19 -3.27 -13.94
CA ASN A 37 -17.19 -2.44 -14.62
C ASN A 37 -16.62 -1.17 -15.28
N SER A 38 -15.38 -0.79 -14.95
CA SER A 38 -14.74 0.40 -15.52
C SER A 38 -14.07 0.12 -16.87
N LYS A 39 -13.87 1.17 -17.66
CA LYS A 39 -13.14 1.16 -18.94
C LYS A 39 -11.98 2.16 -18.90
N VAL A 40 -10.99 1.96 -19.78
CA VAL A 40 -9.88 2.92 -19.96
C VAL A 40 -10.38 4.33 -20.30
N ALA A 41 -11.48 4.43 -21.06
CA ALA A 41 -12.15 5.70 -21.36
C ALA A 41 -12.68 6.43 -20.11
N ASP A 42 -13.12 5.69 -19.07
CA ASP A 42 -13.52 6.31 -17.80
C ASP A 42 -12.32 6.95 -17.09
N ILE A 43 -11.16 6.31 -17.14
CA ILE A 43 -9.90 6.80 -16.57
C ILE A 43 -9.40 8.02 -17.34
N ALA A 44 -9.43 7.98 -18.67
CA ALA A 44 -9.09 9.12 -19.51
C ALA A 44 -9.95 10.35 -19.20
N LYS A 45 -11.27 10.14 -19.08
CA LYS A 45 -12.22 11.19 -18.70
C LYS A 45 -11.93 11.76 -17.32
N GLU A 46 -11.69 10.93 -16.32
CA GLU A 46 -11.34 11.38 -14.95
C GLU A 46 -9.99 12.12 -14.93
N ALA A 47 -9.01 11.69 -15.72
CA ALA A 47 -7.71 12.35 -15.85
C ALA A 47 -7.74 13.64 -16.70
N GLY A 48 -8.87 13.96 -17.35
CA GLY A 48 -9.00 15.12 -18.23
C GLY A 48 -8.13 15.04 -19.50
N ILE A 49 -7.93 13.82 -20.04
CA ILE A 49 -7.14 13.57 -21.25
C ILE A 49 -7.93 12.77 -22.28
N ALA A 50 -7.44 12.70 -23.51
CA ALA A 50 -8.04 11.87 -24.55
C ALA A 50 -7.76 10.38 -24.30
N ASP A 51 -8.69 9.50 -24.67
CA ASP A 51 -8.56 8.04 -24.53
C ASP A 51 -7.26 7.51 -25.15
N GLY A 52 -6.93 7.98 -26.36
CA GLY A 52 -5.69 7.61 -27.05
C GLY A 52 -4.43 8.00 -26.30
N THR A 53 -4.48 9.04 -25.45
CA THR A 53 -3.34 9.45 -24.62
C THR A 53 -3.04 8.41 -23.55
N VAL A 54 -4.03 7.75 -22.95
CA VAL A 54 -3.79 6.70 -21.95
C VAL A 54 -2.99 5.54 -22.53
N TYR A 55 -3.30 5.15 -23.77
CA TYR A 55 -2.63 4.06 -24.47
C TYR A 55 -1.17 4.34 -24.85
N LEU A 56 -0.71 5.59 -24.75
CA LEU A 56 0.71 5.93 -24.86
C LEU A 56 1.51 5.53 -23.61
N TYR A 57 0.84 5.36 -22.47
CA TYR A 57 1.46 5.06 -21.17
C TYR A 57 1.19 3.64 -20.70
N PHE A 58 0.02 3.09 -21.02
CA PHE A 58 -0.41 1.77 -20.55
C PHE A 58 -1.08 0.98 -21.68
N LYS A 59 -0.69 -0.28 -21.83
CA LYS A 59 -1.21 -1.20 -22.87
C LYS A 59 -2.58 -1.74 -22.51
N SER A 60 -2.93 -1.80 -21.23
CA SER A 60 -4.20 -2.36 -20.77
C SER A 60 -4.67 -1.77 -19.44
N LYS A 61 -5.96 -1.98 -19.11
CA LYS A 61 -6.52 -1.64 -17.79
C LYS A 61 -5.85 -2.44 -16.65
N GLU A 62 -5.43 -3.66 -16.94
CA GLU A 62 -4.69 -4.52 -16.01
C GLU A 62 -3.32 -3.93 -15.69
N GLU A 63 -2.57 -3.46 -16.70
CA GLU A 63 -1.29 -2.80 -16.49
C GLU A 63 -1.42 -1.51 -15.66
N ILE A 64 -2.53 -0.77 -15.83
CA ILE A 64 -2.85 0.39 -14.99
C ILE A 64 -3.05 -0.04 -13.54
N LEU A 65 -3.85 -1.09 -13.28
CA LEU A 65 -4.10 -1.60 -11.93
C LEU A 65 -2.81 -2.05 -11.25
N HIS A 66 -1.95 -2.80 -11.95
CA HIS A 66 -0.66 -3.25 -11.41
C HIS A 66 0.25 -2.04 -11.13
N SER A 67 0.28 -1.07 -12.03
CA SER A 67 1.06 0.15 -11.85
C SER A 67 0.58 1.01 -10.68
N VAL A 68 -0.73 1.03 -10.39
CA VAL A 68 -1.27 1.68 -9.18
C VAL A 68 -0.73 0.98 -7.93
N PHE A 69 -0.78 -0.36 -7.91
CA PHE A 69 -0.30 -1.15 -6.79
C PHE A 69 1.21 -1.00 -6.57
N ASP A 70 2.02 -1.21 -7.61
CA ASP A 70 3.47 -1.13 -7.53
C ASP A 70 3.92 0.25 -7.06
N ARG A 71 3.30 1.30 -7.61
CA ARG A 71 3.61 2.69 -7.23
C ARG A 71 3.29 2.95 -5.77
N ALA A 72 2.10 2.57 -5.30
CA ALA A 72 1.68 2.77 -3.92
C ALA A 72 2.54 1.98 -2.93
N MET A 73 2.92 0.74 -3.28
CA MET A 73 3.82 -0.06 -2.44
C MET A 73 5.24 0.49 -2.42
N GLU A 74 5.78 0.94 -3.55
CA GLU A 74 7.09 1.57 -3.61
C GLU A 74 7.16 2.79 -2.69
N GLU A 75 6.15 3.66 -2.76
CA GLU A 75 6.05 4.84 -1.88
C GLU A 75 5.94 4.45 -0.41
N PHE A 76 5.03 3.52 -0.10
CA PHE A 76 4.79 3.03 1.26
C PHE A 76 6.06 2.43 1.88
N ILE A 77 6.75 1.57 1.14
CA ILE A 77 7.99 0.93 1.60
C ILE A 77 9.11 1.95 1.76
N ALA A 78 9.29 2.85 0.79
CA ALA A 78 10.33 3.87 0.86
C ALA A 78 10.12 4.78 2.09
N GLU A 79 8.87 5.15 2.39
CA GLU A 79 8.53 5.92 3.57
C GLU A 79 8.72 5.14 4.86
N GLY A 80 8.20 3.91 4.93
CA GLY A 80 8.36 3.04 6.09
C GLY A 80 9.83 2.82 6.44
N LYS A 81 10.68 2.54 5.45
CA LYS A 81 12.13 2.42 5.65
C LYS A 81 12.76 3.69 6.22
N ARG A 82 12.37 4.87 5.73
CA ARG A 82 12.88 6.15 6.26
C ARG A 82 12.45 6.37 7.70
N GLU A 83 11.18 6.12 8.02
CA GLU A 83 10.64 6.39 9.35
C GLU A 83 11.17 5.45 10.42
N ILE A 84 11.50 4.21 10.07
CA ILE A 84 12.04 3.23 11.02
C ILE A 84 13.57 3.23 11.10
N ALA A 85 14.27 3.97 10.24
CA ALA A 85 15.73 3.92 10.11
C ALA A 85 16.45 4.28 11.42
N GLU A 86 15.95 5.30 12.12
CA GLU A 86 16.56 5.83 13.35
C GLU A 86 15.92 5.27 14.63
N ILE A 87 15.01 4.31 14.52
CA ILE A 87 14.34 3.69 15.67
C ILE A 87 15.10 2.39 16.02
N GLU A 88 15.83 2.40 17.13
CA GLU A 88 16.63 1.24 17.56
C GLU A 88 15.73 0.10 18.07
N GLU A 89 14.72 0.44 18.86
CA GLU A 89 13.87 -0.52 19.56
C GLU A 89 12.89 -1.22 18.60
N ALA A 90 12.94 -2.55 18.58
CA ALA A 90 12.19 -3.36 17.63
C ALA A 90 10.66 -3.27 17.83
N ASP A 91 10.20 -3.13 19.08
CA ASP A 91 8.78 -2.88 19.41
C ASP A 91 8.31 -1.52 18.90
N LYS A 92 9.15 -0.48 19.00
CA LYS A 92 8.85 0.85 18.46
C LYS A 92 8.85 0.88 16.95
N ARG A 93 9.73 0.13 16.29
CA ARG A 93 9.68 -0.06 14.83
C ARG A 93 8.40 -0.73 14.38
N LEU A 94 7.99 -1.83 15.03
CA LEU A 94 6.70 -2.46 14.73
C LEU A 94 5.52 -1.51 14.98
N GLN A 95 5.60 -0.71 16.04
CA GLN A 95 4.58 0.30 16.33
C GLN A 95 4.47 1.30 15.19
N ARG A 96 5.58 1.86 14.71
CA ARG A 96 5.55 2.82 13.61
C ARG A 96 5.08 2.20 12.30
N ILE A 97 5.50 0.97 11.99
CA ILE A 97 5.04 0.24 10.79
C ILE A 97 3.52 0.07 10.80
N ALA A 98 2.95 -0.37 11.94
CA ALA A 98 1.51 -0.56 12.09
C ALA A 98 0.73 0.76 11.98
N GLN A 99 1.25 1.84 12.58
CA GLN A 99 0.67 3.18 12.48
C GLN A 99 0.70 3.67 11.04
N LEU A 100 1.85 3.62 10.36
CA LEU A 100 1.99 4.06 8.98
C LEU A 100 1.04 3.30 8.04
N HIS A 101 0.88 1.99 8.22
CA HIS A 101 -0.06 1.18 7.43
C HIS A 101 -1.49 1.74 7.51
N LEU A 102 -1.99 1.99 8.73
CA LEU A 102 -3.34 2.46 8.96
C LEU A 102 -3.51 3.97 8.67
N GLU A 103 -2.46 4.77 8.83
CA GLU A 103 -2.41 6.17 8.42
C GLU A 103 -2.57 6.31 6.91
N LYS A 104 -1.81 5.54 6.12
CA LYS A 104 -1.82 5.65 4.66
C LYS A 104 -3.16 5.23 4.05
N LEU A 105 -3.66 4.06 4.45
CA LEU A 105 -4.96 3.58 3.96
C LEU A 105 -6.13 4.38 4.55
N GLY A 106 -5.96 4.95 5.74
CA GLY A 106 -6.95 5.84 6.35
C GLY A 106 -7.00 7.23 5.69
N ALA A 107 -5.90 7.70 5.10
CA ALA A 107 -5.80 8.99 4.43
C ALA A 107 -6.39 8.99 3.01
N ASP A 108 -6.38 7.83 2.33
CA ASP A 108 -6.92 7.67 0.99
C ASP A 108 -7.89 6.47 0.93
N ARG A 109 -9.18 6.77 1.09
CA ARG A 109 -10.24 5.76 1.07
C ARG A 109 -10.38 5.07 -0.29
N ASP A 110 -10.15 5.79 -1.39
CA ASP A 110 -10.27 5.22 -2.72
C ASP A 110 -9.15 4.20 -2.94
N LEU A 111 -7.93 4.53 -2.53
CA LEU A 111 -6.80 3.60 -2.53
C LEU A 111 -7.09 2.37 -1.65
N ALA A 112 -7.65 2.57 -0.46
CA ALA A 112 -8.03 1.45 0.42
C ALA A 112 -9.08 0.52 -0.22
N ILE A 113 -10.07 1.05 -0.94
CA ILE A 113 -11.05 0.24 -1.68
C ILE A 113 -10.36 -0.57 -2.79
N VAL A 114 -9.45 0.05 -3.55
CA VAL A 114 -8.71 -0.65 -4.60
C VAL A 114 -7.91 -1.83 -4.03
N PHE A 115 -7.22 -1.63 -2.90
CA PHE A 115 -6.43 -2.67 -2.26
C PHE A 115 -7.27 -3.79 -1.64
N GLN A 116 -8.37 -3.43 -0.96
CA GLN A 116 -9.15 -4.39 -0.18
C GLN A 116 -10.30 -5.05 -0.94
N VAL A 117 -10.70 -4.52 -2.09
CA VAL A 117 -11.81 -5.07 -2.88
C VAL A 117 -11.32 -5.45 -4.27
N GLU A 118 -10.78 -4.49 -5.01
CA GLU A 118 -10.53 -4.67 -6.44
C GLU A 118 -9.37 -5.65 -6.71
N LEU A 119 -8.26 -5.51 -5.98
CA LEU A 119 -7.13 -6.45 -6.07
C LEU A 119 -7.47 -7.86 -5.56
N ARG A 120 -8.51 -8.00 -4.73
CA ARG A 120 -8.96 -9.27 -4.18
C ARG A 120 -10.05 -9.95 -5.01
N GLY A 121 -10.42 -9.36 -6.16
CA GLY A 121 -11.50 -9.85 -7.02
C GLY A 121 -11.18 -11.16 -7.78
N SER A 122 -9.92 -11.61 -7.82
CA SER A 122 -9.54 -12.89 -8.42
C SER A 122 -8.27 -13.47 -7.80
N THR A 123 -8.10 -14.79 -7.91
CA THR A 123 -6.85 -15.46 -7.47
C THR A 123 -5.64 -14.96 -8.25
N LYS A 124 -5.79 -14.70 -9.55
CA LYS A 124 -4.74 -14.14 -10.40
C LYS A 124 -4.20 -12.82 -9.83
N PHE A 125 -5.08 -11.86 -9.54
CA PHE A 125 -4.66 -10.57 -8.97
C PHE A 125 -4.04 -10.71 -7.59
N MET A 126 -4.54 -11.63 -6.75
CA MET A 126 -3.93 -11.89 -5.45
C MET A 126 -2.55 -12.52 -5.56
N GLU A 127 -2.32 -13.41 -6.53
CA GLU A 127 -1.01 -14.01 -6.80
C GLU A 127 -0.01 -12.95 -7.26
N GLU A 128 -0.42 -12.10 -8.21
CA GLU A 128 0.40 -10.98 -8.72
C GLU A 128 0.70 -9.95 -7.61
N PHE A 129 -0.29 -9.61 -6.80
CA PHE A 129 -0.15 -8.75 -5.62
C PHE A 129 0.80 -9.33 -4.57
N SER A 130 0.83 -10.66 -4.40
CA SER A 130 1.62 -11.30 -3.34
C SER A 130 3.13 -11.21 -3.56
N GLY A 131 3.57 -10.84 -4.77
CA GLY A 131 4.97 -10.60 -5.12
C GLY A 131 5.44 -9.17 -4.84
N GLY A 132 6.65 -8.85 -5.29
CA GLY A 132 7.19 -7.48 -5.30
C GLY A 132 7.12 -6.77 -3.94
N GLY A 133 6.49 -5.59 -3.93
CA GLY A 133 6.42 -4.74 -2.74
C GLY A 133 5.68 -5.37 -1.56
N PHE A 134 4.70 -6.23 -1.78
CA PHE A 134 4.00 -6.91 -0.67
C PHE A 134 4.92 -7.89 0.06
N ALA A 135 5.69 -8.67 -0.69
CA ALA A 135 6.68 -9.58 -0.13
C ALA A 135 7.74 -8.81 0.67
N GLU A 136 8.21 -7.68 0.16
CA GLU A 136 9.15 -6.80 0.85
C GLU A 136 8.55 -6.17 2.13
N TYR A 137 7.27 -5.78 2.12
CA TYR A 137 6.58 -5.30 3.32
C TYR A 137 6.55 -6.37 4.43
N LEU A 138 6.19 -7.61 4.09
CA LEU A 138 6.24 -8.73 5.04
C LEU A 138 7.67 -9.01 5.51
N GLU A 139 8.66 -8.88 4.64
CA GLU A 139 10.07 -9.07 4.98
C GLU A 139 10.55 -8.01 5.98
N ILE A 140 10.13 -6.75 5.84
CA ILE A 140 10.45 -5.67 6.79
C ILE A 140 9.92 -6.03 8.19
N ILE A 141 8.65 -6.39 8.31
CA ILE A 141 8.05 -6.81 9.59
C ILE A 141 8.78 -8.02 10.16
N GLN A 142 9.06 -9.02 9.32
CA GLN A 142 9.78 -10.24 9.71
C GLN A 142 11.17 -9.92 10.27
N LYS A 143 11.94 -9.05 9.60
CA LYS A 143 13.28 -8.64 10.03
C LYS A 143 13.23 -7.91 11.36
N THR A 144 12.28 -6.99 11.55
CA THR A 144 12.08 -6.30 12.83
C THR A 144 11.79 -7.30 13.96
N ILE A 145 10.94 -8.31 13.72
CA ILE A 145 10.65 -9.36 14.70
C ILE A 145 11.91 -10.20 15.00
N GLN A 146 12.66 -10.59 13.97
CA GLN A 146 13.92 -11.35 14.14
C GLN A 146 14.95 -10.58 14.98
N GLU A 147 15.07 -9.27 14.77
CA GLU A 147 15.98 -8.42 15.54
C GLU A 147 15.53 -8.27 16.98
N GLY A 148 14.24 -8.04 17.23
CA GLY A 148 13.70 -8.02 18.59
C GLY A 148 13.85 -9.36 19.32
N GLN A 149 13.82 -10.48 18.60
CA GLN A 149 14.15 -11.79 19.18
C GLN A 149 15.64 -11.92 19.55
N LYS A 150 16.54 -11.37 18.72
CA LYS A 150 17.99 -11.37 19.01
C LYS A 150 18.32 -10.53 20.25
N THR A 151 17.69 -9.36 20.39
CA THR A 151 17.90 -8.44 21.53
C THR A 151 17.11 -8.82 22.77
N GLY A 152 16.21 -9.82 22.69
CA GLY A 152 15.44 -10.32 23.82
C GLY A 152 14.14 -9.55 24.09
N VAL A 153 13.78 -8.58 23.25
CA VAL A 153 12.52 -7.84 23.32
C VAL A 153 11.33 -8.75 22.96
N PHE A 154 11.51 -9.67 22.02
CA PHE A 154 10.47 -10.63 21.61
C PHE A 154 10.84 -12.07 21.96
N ARG A 155 9.81 -12.88 22.27
CA ARG A 155 9.95 -14.31 22.56
C ARG A 155 10.48 -15.09 21.35
N LYS A 156 11.40 -16.03 21.60
CA LYS A 156 12.18 -16.75 20.57
C LYS A 156 11.51 -18.00 20.01
N ASP A 157 10.43 -18.45 20.63
CA ASP A 157 9.68 -19.65 20.25
C ASP A 157 8.64 -19.38 19.15
N LEU A 158 8.47 -18.12 18.73
CA LEU A 158 7.64 -17.75 17.59
C LEU A 158 8.45 -17.78 16.29
N ARG A 159 7.85 -18.32 15.23
CA ARG A 159 8.36 -18.17 13.87
C ARG A 159 8.15 -16.72 13.39
N PRO A 160 9.21 -15.98 13.01
CA PRO A 160 9.08 -14.56 12.64
C PRO A 160 8.11 -14.29 11.48
N ILE A 161 8.16 -15.11 10.44
CA ILE A 161 7.24 -14.96 9.28
C ILE A 161 5.78 -15.21 9.66
N THR A 162 5.51 -16.10 10.62
CA THR A 162 4.15 -16.36 11.08
C THR A 162 3.63 -15.16 11.87
N ALA A 163 4.45 -14.60 12.76
CA ALA A 163 4.10 -13.39 13.50
C ALA A 163 3.92 -12.18 12.56
N ALA A 164 4.75 -12.03 11.54
CA ALA A 164 4.61 -10.97 10.53
C ALA A 164 3.28 -11.07 9.77
N LYS A 165 2.90 -12.27 9.33
CA LYS A 165 1.62 -12.52 8.66
C LYS A 165 0.41 -12.26 9.57
N ILE A 166 0.51 -12.59 10.85
CA ILE A 166 -0.55 -12.31 11.84
C ILE A 166 -0.70 -10.79 12.05
N LEU A 167 0.41 -10.06 12.23
CA LEU A 167 0.37 -8.61 12.38
C LEU A 167 -0.24 -7.96 11.13
N TYR A 168 0.23 -8.35 9.94
CA TYR A 168 -0.34 -7.88 8.68
C TYR A 168 -1.84 -8.16 8.60
N GLY A 169 -2.26 -9.39 8.83
CA GLY A 169 -3.68 -9.77 8.73
C GLY A 169 -4.57 -9.01 9.71
N ALA A 170 -4.08 -8.73 10.91
CA ALA A 170 -4.82 -7.91 11.87
C ALA A 170 -5.00 -6.47 11.39
N LEU A 171 -3.95 -5.84 10.84
CA LEU A 171 -4.02 -4.48 10.28
C LEU A 171 -4.91 -4.43 9.04
N ASP A 172 -4.74 -5.40 8.14
CA ASP A 172 -5.51 -5.57 6.90
C ASP A 172 -7.02 -5.70 7.19
N GLU A 173 -7.38 -6.45 8.23
CA GLU A 173 -8.77 -6.59 8.67
C GLU A 173 -9.34 -5.29 9.27
N MET A 174 -8.51 -4.46 9.92
CA MET A 174 -8.95 -3.14 10.41
C MET A 174 -9.31 -2.21 9.23
N VAL A 175 -8.52 -2.24 8.15
CA VAL A 175 -8.81 -1.49 6.93
C VAL A 175 -10.08 -2.03 6.26
N THR A 176 -10.20 -3.36 6.14
CA THR A 176 -11.36 -4.02 5.54
C THR A 176 -12.66 -3.65 6.27
N ASN A 177 -12.68 -3.73 7.60
CA ASN A 177 -13.86 -3.31 8.36
C ASN A 177 -14.13 -1.82 8.25
N TRP A 178 -13.09 -0.98 8.18
CA TRP A 178 -13.24 0.47 8.01
C TRP A 178 -13.85 0.86 6.67
N ILE A 179 -13.51 0.16 5.57
CA ILE A 179 -14.15 0.42 4.27
C ILE A 179 -15.60 -0.10 4.23
N LEU A 180 -15.91 -1.22 4.90
CA LEU A 180 -17.26 -1.79 4.95
C LEU A 180 -18.18 -1.07 5.94
N SER A 181 -17.61 -0.40 6.94
CA SER A 181 -18.36 0.33 7.95
C SER A 181 -19.04 1.57 7.37
N LYS A 182 -20.29 1.81 7.81
CA LYS A 182 -21.00 3.07 7.58
C LYS A 182 -20.58 4.18 8.55
N ARG A 183 -19.76 3.85 9.55
CA ARG A 183 -19.31 4.80 10.59
C ARG A 183 -18.04 5.49 10.14
N ALA A 184 -18.00 6.81 10.26
CA ALA A 184 -16.77 7.58 10.15
C ALA A 184 -16.00 7.50 11.47
N TYR A 185 -14.85 6.85 11.47
CA TYR A 185 -13.91 6.84 12.59
C TYR A 185 -12.47 6.92 12.07
N PRO A 186 -11.54 7.51 12.84
CA PRO A 186 -10.13 7.55 12.45
C PRO A 186 -9.54 6.13 12.50
N LEU A 187 -8.89 5.71 11.41
CA LEU A 187 -8.33 4.37 11.30
C LEU A 187 -6.98 4.24 12.03
N ALA A 188 -6.12 5.26 11.95
CA ALA A 188 -4.76 5.23 12.51
C ALA A 188 -4.70 4.83 14.01
N PRO A 189 -5.57 5.33 14.92
CA PRO A 189 -5.56 4.92 16.32
C PRO A 189 -5.79 3.43 16.58
N MET A 190 -6.35 2.69 15.61
CA MET A 190 -6.54 1.23 15.74
C MET A 190 -5.22 0.45 15.73
N ALA A 191 -4.11 1.07 15.28
CA ALA A 191 -2.79 0.44 15.32
C ALA A 191 -2.38 0.10 16.76
N ASP A 192 -2.60 1.02 17.70
CA ASP A 192 -2.22 0.83 19.10
C ASP A 192 -3.06 -0.27 19.78
N GLU A 193 -4.34 -0.39 19.42
CA GLU A 193 -5.20 -1.49 19.90
C GLU A 193 -4.76 -2.85 19.34
N VAL A 194 -4.44 -2.91 18.03
CA VAL A 194 -3.89 -4.13 17.41
C VAL A 194 -2.59 -4.54 18.09
N LEU A 195 -1.68 -3.60 18.31
CA LEU A 195 -0.37 -3.86 18.93
C LEU A 195 -0.50 -4.26 20.40
N LYS A 196 -1.44 -3.68 21.14
CA LYS A 196 -1.74 -4.09 22.52
C LYS A 196 -2.11 -5.56 22.59
N VAL A 197 -2.96 -6.04 21.68
CA VAL A 197 -3.30 -7.47 21.58
C VAL A 197 -2.13 -8.29 21.06
N PHE A 198 -1.41 -7.79 20.05
CA PHE A 198 -0.29 -8.51 19.43
C PHE A 198 0.87 -8.76 20.41
N PHE A 199 1.22 -7.77 21.24
CA PHE A 199 2.28 -7.90 22.25
C PHE A 199 1.78 -8.54 23.56
N GLY A 200 0.56 -8.21 23.99
CA GLY A 200 0.02 -8.64 25.29
C GLY A 200 -0.69 -9.99 25.26
N GLY A 201 -1.23 -10.40 24.10
CA GLY A 201 -2.26 -11.43 24.01
C GLY A 201 -3.59 -10.95 24.62
N VAL A 202 -4.57 -11.87 24.70
CA VAL A 202 -5.91 -11.59 25.28
C VAL A 202 -6.12 -12.21 26.67
N LEU A 203 -5.17 -13.02 27.14
CA LEU A 203 -5.25 -13.63 28.46
C LEU A 203 -4.86 -12.61 29.53
N GLN A 204 -5.62 -12.60 30.62
CA GLN A 204 -5.20 -11.92 31.83
C GLN A 204 -4.02 -12.69 32.43
N LYS A 205 -2.89 -12.02 32.62
CA LYS A 205 -1.71 -12.57 33.28
C LYS A 205 -1.81 -12.40 34.79
#